data_AF-A0A2N2BS36-F1
#
_entry.id   AF-A0A2N2BS36-F1
#
_cell.length_a   1.000
_cell.length_b   1.000
_cell.length_c   1.000
_cell.angle_alpha   90.00
_cell.angle_beta   90.00
_cell.angle_gamma   90.00
#
_symmetry.space_group_name_H-M   'P 1'
#
loop_
_entity.id
_entity.type
_entity.pdbx_description
1 polymer ?
#
loop_
_entity_poly.entity_id
_entity_poly.type
_entity_poly.pdbx_seq_one_letter_code
_entity_poly.pdbx_strand_id
1 'polypeptide(L)'
;RMRDFYDIHSLLQLYGENMNPTVFNQALMATANKRGTEHYLTDMLLIVDEVENSSVMENLWLAYQKKFSYASEITWKTIMESVRNCMGLIRMEGRH
;
A
#
# COMPACT_ATOMS: atom_id res chain seq x y z
N ARG A 1 -7.83 6.04 -2.96
CA ARG A 1 -9.14 5.61 -2.39
C ARG A 1 -8.86 4.57 -1.32
N MET A 2 -9.71 4.41 -0.29
CA MET A 2 -9.51 3.42 0.78
C MET A 2 -9.28 1.99 0.23
N ARG A 3 -10.09 1.56 -0.75
CA ARG A 3 -9.96 0.22 -1.36
C ARG A 3 -8.60 -0.04 -2.01
N ASP A 4 -7.92 0.98 -2.53
CA ASP A 4 -6.61 0.80 -3.18
C ASP A 4 -5.59 0.21 -2.19
N PHE A 5 -5.69 0.53 -0.90
CA PHE A 5 -4.83 -0.04 0.15
C PHE A 5 -5.16 -1.50 0.43
N TYR A 6 -6.44 -1.88 0.41
CA TYR A 6 -6.85 -3.28 0.49
C TYR A 6 -6.37 -4.10 -0.72
N ASP A 7 -6.40 -3.50 -1.92
CA ASP A 7 -5.88 -4.16 -3.13
C ASP A 7 -4.36 -4.42 -3.00
N ILE A 8 -3.59 -3.49 -2.41
CA ILE A 8 -2.17 -3.71 -2.07
C ILE A 8 -2.01 -4.89 -1.10
N HIS A 9 -2.78 -4.89 0.01
CA HIS A 9 -2.75 -6.00 0.98
C HIS A 9 -3.01 -7.35 0.28
N SER A 10 -4.07 -7.43 -0.52
CA SER A 10 -4.47 -8.67 -1.20
C SER A 10 -3.39 -9.14 -2.19
N LEU A 11 -2.78 -8.22 -2.95
CA LEU A 11 -1.69 -8.55 -3.86
C LEU A 11 -0.46 -9.07 -3.12
N LEU A 12 -0.11 -8.48 -1.98
CA LEU A 12 1.00 -8.95 -1.16
C LEU A 12 0.73 -10.31 -0.52
N GLN A 13 -0.50 -10.60 -0.10
CA GLN A 13 -0.83 -11.93 0.42
C GLN A 13 -0.74 -13.01 -0.67
N LEU A 14 -1.12 -12.67 -1.91
CA LEU A 14 -1.13 -13.64 -3.02
C LEU A 14 0.26 -13.83 -3.65
N TYR A 15 1.05 -12.75 -3.75
CA TYR A 15 2.27 -12.74 -4.55
C TYR A 15 3.51 -12.26 -3.80
N GLY A 16 3.38 -11.74 -2.59
CA GLY A 16 4.46 -11.06 -1.85
C GLY A 16 5.69 -11.94 -1.62
N GLU A 17 5.50 -13.23 -1.30
CA GLU A 17 6.62 -14.17 -1.09
C GLU A 17 7.45 -14.41 -2.38
N ASN A 18 6.80 -14.32 -3.54
CA ASN A 18 7.43 -14.55 -4.85
C ASN A 18 7.82 -13.25 -5.56
N MET A 19 7.56 -12.09 -4.94
CA MET A 19 7.80 -10.80 -5.54
C MET A 19 9.29 -10.46 -5.49
N ASN A 20 9.87 -10.16 -6.65
CA ASN A 20 11.24 -9.64 -6.72
C ASN A 20 11.23 -8.13 -6.40
N PRO A 21 11.86 -7.68 -5.29
CA PRO A 21 11.82 -6.28 -4.87
C PRO A 21 12.44 -5.32 -5.89
N THR A 22 13.50 -5.75 -6.57
CA THR A 22 14.18 -4.97 -7.62
C THR A 22 13.28 -4.70 -8.81
N VAL A 23 12.65 -5.74 -9.34
CA VAL A 23 11.74 -5.60 -10.49
C VAL A 23 10.53 -4.73 -10.11
N PHE A 24 10.00 -4.91 -8.89
CA PHE A 24 8.90 -4.12 -8.38
C PHE A 24 9.25 -2.62 -8.31
N ASN A 25 10.39 -2.28 -7.71
CA ASN A 25 10.82 -0.89 -7.56
C ASN A 25 11.10 -0.23 -8.92
N GLN A 26 11.79 -0.92 -9.83
CA GLN A 26 12.02 -0.43 -11.20
C GLN A 26 10.69 -0.13 -11.92
N ALA A 27 9.72 -1.03 -11.84
CA ALA A 27 8.40 -0.83 -12.43
C ALA A 27 7.62 0.32 -11.79
N LEU A 28 7.73 0.48 -10.46
CA LEU A 28 7.12 1.58 -9.72
C LEU A 28 7.71 2.94 -10.15
N MET A 29 9.04 3.05 -10.17
CA MET A 29 9.75 4.26 -10.58
C MET A 29 9.44 4.63 -12.04
N ALA A 30 9.46 3.65 -12.95
CA ALA A 30 9.09 3.88 -14.35
C ALA A 30 7.66 4.38 -14.49
N THR A 31 6.72 3.83 -13.71
CA THR A 31 5.31 4.27 -13.70
C THR A 31 5.15 5.67 -13.13
N ALA A 32 5.84 5.99 -12.04
CA ALA A 32 5.80 7.30 -11.41
C ALA A 32 6.40 8.38 -12.32
N ASN A 33 7.59 8.14 -12.88
CA ASN A 33 8.25 9.05 -13.83
C ASN A 33 7.38 9.30 -15.07
N LYS A 34 6.77 8.25 -15.64
CA LYS A 34 5.87 8.39 -16.80
C LYS A 34 4.66 9.26 -16.50
N ARG A 35 4.23 9.34 -15.24
CA ARG A 35 3.07 10.12 -14.79
C ARG A 35 3.45 11.47 -14.16
N GLY A 36 4.73 11.75 -13.97
CA GLY A 36 5.21 12.95 -13.26
C GLY A 36 4.87 12.95 -11.76
N THR A 37 4.80 11.76 -11.15
CA THR A 37 4.37 11.54 -9.76
C THR A 37 5.48 11.01 -8.86
N GLU A 38 6.74 11.11 -9.28
CA GLU A 38 7.91 10.64 -8.54
C GLU A 38 8.10 11.36 -7.20
N HIS A 39 7.70 12.63 -7.09
CA HIS A 39 7.77 13.40 -5.84
C HIS A 39 6.95 12.76 -4.70
N TYR A 40 5.81 12.13 -5.01
CA TYR A 40 5.02 11.42 -4.00
C TYR A 40 5.74 10.19 -3.43
N LEU A 41 6.75 9.65 -4.12
CA LEU A 41 7.56 8.55 -3.60
C LEU A 41 8.49 9.03 -2.47
N THR A 42 8.95 10.28 -2.54
CA THR A 42 9.76 10.93 -1.50
C THR A 42 8.93 11.14 -0.23
N ASP A 43 7.69 11.60 -0.39
CA ASP A 43 6.77 11.90 0.72
C ASP A 43 5.93 10.68 1.16
N MET A 44 6.19 9.50 0.57
CA MET A 44 5.31 8.33 0.72
C MET A 44 5.10 7.91 2.19
N LEU A 45 6.14 8.03 3.03
CA LEU A 45 5.98 7.74 4.46
C LEU A 45 4.98 8.67 5.14
N LEU A 46 5.11 9.98 4.89
CA LEU A 46 4.23 10.97 5.50
C LEU A 46 2.80 10.72 5.07
N ILE A 47 2.59 10.48 3.77
CA ILE A 47 1.27 10.17 3.21
C ILE A 47 0.69 8.92 3.88
N VAL A 48 1.49 7.87 4.10
CA VAL A 48 0.99 6.65 4.74
C VAL A 48 0.72 6.84 6.22
N ASP A 49 1.54 7.63 6.94
CA ASP A 49 1.25 7.99 8.32
C ASP A 49 -0.08 8.75 8.42
N GLU A 50 -0.33 9.72 7.54
CA GLU A 50 -1.60 10.47 7.50
C GLU A 50 -2.79 9.57 7.18
N VAL A 51 -2.65 8.66 6.20
CA VAL A 51 -3.72 7.74 5.82
C VAL A 51 -4.02 6.72 6.91
N GLU A 52 -3.01 6.16 7.56
CA GLU A 52 -3.19 5.19 8.64
C GLU A 52 -3.96 5.79 9.82
N ASN A 53 -3.63 7.04 10.17
CA ASN A 53 -4.27 7.77 11.27
C ASN A 53 -5.58 8.47 10.88
N SER A 54 -6.04 8.32 9.64
CA SER A 54 -7.26 8.96 9.15
C SER A 54 -8.51 8.17 9.57
N SER A 55 -9.26 8.73 10.52
CA SER A 55 -10.58 8.19 10.90
C SER A 55 -11.57 8.15 9.73
N VAL A 56 -11.42 9.02 8.73
CA VAL A 56 -12.23 8.98 7.51
C VAL A 56 -11.96 7.71 6.72
N MET A 57 -10.68 7.35 6.54
CA MET A 57 -10.29 6.16 5.79
C MET A 57 -10.73 4.87 6.51
N GLU A 58 -10.56 4.83 7.82
CA GLU A 58 -11.03 3.70 8.64
C GLU A 58 -12.55 3.54 8.58
N ASN A 59 -13.32 4.63 8.67
CA ASN A 59 -14.78 4.58 8.55
C ASN A 59 -15.24 4.12 7.16
N LEU A 60 -14.54 4.54 6.10
CA LEU A 60 -14.80 4.04 4.75
C LEU A 60 -14.54 2.53 4.64
N TRP A 61 -13.50 2.03 5.31
CA TRP A 61 -13.23 0.59 5.38
C TRP A 61 -14.33 -0.17 6.11
N LEU A 62 -14.75 0.30 7.29
CA LEU A 62 -15.86 -0.31 8.03
C LEU A 62 -17.16 -0.36 7.19
N ALA A 63 -17.45 0.69 6.43
CA ALA A 63 -18.58 0.70 5.51
C ALA A 63 -18.41 -0.30 4.35
N TYR A 64 -17.19 -0.47 3.85
CA TYR A 64 -16.86 -1.44 2.81
C TYR A 64 -17.07 -2.88 3.30
N GLN A 65 -16.59 -3.22 4.50
CA GLN A 65 -16.73 -4.55 5.08
C GLN A 65 -18.19 -4.99 5.25
N LYS A 66 -19.08 -4.04 5.59
CA LYS A 66 -20.53 -4.31 5.67
C LYS A 66 -21.14 -4.76 4.33
N LYS A 67 -20.55 -4.34 3.22
CA LYS A 67 -21.01 -4.66 1.87
C LYS A 67 -20.36 -5.92 1.29
N PHE A 68 -19.15 -6.25 1.74
CA PHE A 68 -18.33 -7.30 1.15
C PHE A 68 -17.80 -8.25 2.23
N SER A 69 -18.46 -9.41 2.37
CA SER A 69 -18.16 -10.39 3.43
C SER A 69 -16.74 -10.93 3.39
N TYR A 70 -16.13 -11.05 2.22
CA TYR A 70 -14.73 -11.52 2.09
C TYR A 70 -13.72 -10.60 2.79
N ALA A 71 -14.11 -9.36 3.11
CA ALA A 71 -13.28 -8.38 3.79
C ALA A 71 -13.57 -8.27 5.30
N SER A 72 -14.56 -9.01 5.84
CA SER A 72 -15.10 -8.78 7.20
C SER A 72 -14.07 -8.96 8.31
N GLU A 73 -13.10 -9.86 8.12
CA GLU A 73 -12.11 -10.21 9.15
C GLU A 73 -10.81 -9.40 9.06
N ILE A 74 -10.69 -8.51 8.06
CA ILE A 74 -9.45 -7.78 7.80
C ILE A 74 -9.58 -6.38 8.41
N THR A 75 -8.76 -6.07 9.41
CA THR A 75 -8.80 -4.74 10.04
C THR A 75 -8.10 -3.69 9.18
N TRP A 76 -8.46 -2.41 9.37
CA TRP A 76 -7.76 -1.30 8.71
C TRP A 76 -6.26 -1.30 9.05
N LYS A 77 -5.92 -1.58 10.31
CA LYS A 77 -4.54 -1.73 10.77
C LYS A 77 -3.78 -2.82 9.99
N THR A 78 -4.38 -4.00 9.79
CA THR A 78 -3.76 -5.10 9.03
C THR A 78 -3.45 -4.70 7.58
N ILE A 79 -4.34 -3.92 6.96
CA ILE A 79 -4.11 -3.37 5.62
C ILE A 79 -2.90 -2.42 5.64
N MET A 80 -2.86 -1.51 6.61
CA MET A 80 -1.77 -0.52 6.71
C MET A 80 -0.41 -1.15 7.05
N GLU A 81 -0.38 -2.21 7.86
CA GLU A 81 0.82 -3.02 8.10
C GLU A 81 1.36 -3.60 6.79
N SER A 82 0.48 -4.08 5.91
CA SER A 82 0.89 -4.61 4.60
C SER A 82 1.44 -3.52 3.68
N VAL A 83 0.82 -2.33 3.71
CA VAL A 83 1.28 -1.17 2.95
C VAL A 83 2.67 -0.70 3.45
N ARG A 84 2.91 -0.71 4.77
CA ARG A 84 4.23 -0.44 5.34
C ARG A 84 5.27 -1.48 4.95
N ASN A 85 4.91 -2.76 4.94
CA ASN A 85 5.80 -3.82 4.46
C ASN A 85 6.17 -3.60 2.98
N CYS A 86 5.19 -3.23 2.14
CA CYS A 86 5.42 -2.86 0.74
C CYS A 86 6.47 -1.75 0.59
N MET A 87 6.35 -0.70 1.39
CA MET A 87 7.32 0.40 1.42
C MET A 87 8.71 -0.01 1.90
N GLY A 88 8.77 -0.93 2.87
CA GLY A 88 10.04 -1.52 3.30
C GLY A 88 10.80 -2.15 2.13
N LEU A 89 10.09 -2.83 1.22
CA LEU A 89 10.68 -3.44 0.03
C LEU A 89 11.25 -2.41 -0.94
N ILE A 90 10.58 -1.26 -1.12
CA ILE A 90 11.07 -0.16 -1.98
C ILE A 90 12.39 0.41 -1.43
N ARG A 91 12.52 0.50 -0.10
CA ARG A 91 13.69 1.10 0.57
C ARG A 91 14.95 0.25 0.56
N MET A 92 14.82 -1.07 0.41
CA MET A 92 15.98 -1.97 0.44
C MET A 92 16.90 -1.79 -0.77
N GLU A 93 16.44 -1.18 -1.86
CA GLU A 93 17.25 -0.95 -3.07
C GLU A 93 17.99 0.40 -3.09
N GLY A 94 17.62 1.35 -2.25
CA GLY A 94 18.28 2.67 -2.18
C GLY A 94 19.60 2.68 -1.39
N ARG A 95 20.15 1.51 -1.02
CA ARG A 95 21.37 1.36 -0.20
C ARG A 95 22.61 0.91 -0.99
N HIS A 96 22.60 1.01 -2.31
CA HIS A 96 23.75 0.69 -3.15
C HIS A 96 24.38 1.93 -3.77
#